data_AF-A0A7C4PLC2-F1
#
_entry.id   AF-A0A7C4PLC2-F1
#
_cell.length_a   1.000
_cell.length_b   1.000
_cell.length_c   1.000
_cell.angle_alpha   90.00
_cell.angle_beta   90.00
_cell.angle_gamma   90.00
#
_symmetry.space_group_name_H-M   'P 1'
#
loop_
_entity.id
_entity.type
_entity.pdbx_description
1 polymer ?
#
loop_
_entity_poly.entity_id
_entity_poly.type
_entity_poly.pdbx_seq_one_letter_code
_entity_poly.pdbx_strand_id
1 'polypeptide(L)'
;MSTQEDIKAQGAIPQSWVNEIDCPICGGSALMIKRFLSTADQLLCDNCSASFEVSQDGNYLRLVAYPPGTPDVLIQGWIPRGFRQNEQPTERRTDQNESLSHEELVKRALQLRRLGNTPGKTRHALSMIPGVSEEQIDTAMAEVQEILPEKSRLFNFGILIITLLVVAIILVMAVGFSRQFANASNEGLPAPVQAWIASGSEALNLPPVKVTTYRSSGK
;
A
#
# COMPACT_ATOMS: atom_id res chain seq x y z
N MET A 1 -42.74 -19.32 20.39
CA MET A 1 -42.09 -18.19 19.67
C MET A 1 -42.11 -17.01 20.63
N SER A 2 -41.05 -16.82 21.41
CA SER A 2 -40.94 -15.65 22.29
C SER A 2 -40.46 -14.48 21.46
N THR A 3 -41.25 -13.42 21.44
CA THR A 3 -40.92 -12.13 20.83
C THR A 3 -39.76 -11.49 21.60
N GLN A 4 -38.84 -10.86 20.88
CA GLN A 4 -37.57 -10.30 21.38
C GLN A 4 -37.74 -9.21 22.48
N GLU A 5 -38.98 -8.77 22.73
CA GLU A 5 -39.36 -7.72 23.70
C GLU A 5 -39.28 -8.15 25.18
N ASP A 6 -39.24 -9.45 25.50
CA ASP A 6 -39.26 -9.94 26.90
C ASP A 6 -37.89 -10.34 27.47
N ILE A 7 -36.79 -10.19 26.70
CA ILE A 7 -35.46 -10.62 27.14
C ILE A 7 -34.88 -9.61 28.14
N LYS A 8 -34.70 -10.04 29.39
CA LYS A 8 -34.09 -9.26 30.48
C LYS A 8 -32.59 -9.55 30.61
N ALA A 9 -31.83 -8.53 30.99
CA ALA A 9 -30.40 -8.65 31.28
C ALA A 9 -30.13 -9.28 32.65
N GLN A 10 -29.07 -10.08 32.73
CA GLN A 10 -28.63 -10.79 33.92
C GLN A 10 -27.78 -9.88 34.82
N GLY A 11 -28.19 -9.72 36.09
CA GLY A 11 -27.48 -8.89 37.06
C GLY A 11 -26.38 -9.59 37.86
N ALA A 12 -26.28 -10.91 37.78
CA ALA A 12 -25.24 -11.70 38.44
C ALA A 12 -24.73 -12.74 37.46
N ILE A 13 -23.74 -12.38 36.64
CA ILE A 13 -23.21 -13.30 35.61
C ILE A 13 -22.29 -14.33 36.30
N PRO A 14 -22.52 -15.65 36.11
CA PRO A 14 -21.62 -16.68 36.60
C PRO A 14 -20.26 -16.64 35.90
N GLN A 15 -19.19 -16.91 36.64
CA GLN A 15 -17.84 -16.94 36.07
C GLN A 15 -17.66 -18.02 35.00
N SER A 16 -18.40 -19.12 35.07
CA SER A 16 -18.35 -20.20 34.07
C SER A 16 -18.71 -19.73 32.67
N TRP A 17 -19.68 -18.83 32.54
CA TRP A 17 -20.12 -18.30 31.24
C TRP A 17 -19.04 -17.48 30.54
N VAL A 18 -18.19 -16.81 31.32
CA VAL A 18 -17.12 -15.95 30.79
C VAL A 18 -16.14 -16.75 29.93
N ASN A 19 -15.83 -17.97 30.35
CA ASN A 19 -14.89 -18.84 29.66
C ASN A 19 -15.50 -19.54 28.43
N GLU A 20 -16.83 -19.49 28.29
CA GLU A 20 -17.58 -20.15 27.23
C GLU A 20 -18.02 -19.18 26.12
N ILE A 21 -17.82 -17.87 26.31
CA ILE A 21 -18.30 -16.84 25.40
C ILE A 21 -17.11 -16.18 24.71
N ASP A 22 -17.02 -16.38 23.40
CA ASP A 22 -16.13 -15.60 22.54
C ASP A 22 -16.75 -14.23 22.26
N CYS A 23 -15.90 -13.21 22.10
CA CYS A 23 -16.35 -11.89 21.69
C CYS A 23 -16.92 -11.93 20.27
N PRO A 24 -18.19 -11.55 20.04
CA PRO A 24 -18.80 -11.61 18.71
C PRO A 24 -18.25 -10.56 17.73
N ILE A 25 -17.52 -9.54 18.21
CA ILE A 25 -16.90 -8.50 17.38
C ILE A 25 -15.51 -8.93 16.90
N CYS A 26 -14.65 -9.42 17.79
CA CYS A 26 -13.25 -9.70 17.46
C CYS A 26 -12.84 -11.17 17.59
N GLY A 27 -13.72 -12.05 18.07
CA GLY A 27 -13.46 -13.48 18.27
C GLY A 27 -12.56 -13.83 19.47
N GLY A 28 -12.28 -12.89 20.37
CA GLY A 28 -11.42 -13.13 21.53
C GLY A 28 -12.15 -13.87 22.66
N SER A 29 -11.51 -14.86 23.28
CA SER A 29 -12.09 -15.74 24.31
C SER A 29 -11.97 -15.24 25.76
N ALA A 30 -11.29 -14.11 25.97
CA ALA A 30 -11.06 -13.54 27.30
C ALA A 30 -12.01 -12.35 27.56
N LEU A 31 -13.24 -12.65 27.95
CA LEU A 31 -14.16 -11.64 28.47
C LEU A 31 -13.92 -11.45 29.99
N MET A 32 -14.24 -10.27 30.52
CA MET A 32 -14.15 -9.96 31.95
C MET A 32 -15.50 -9.50 32.46
N ILE A 33 -15.90 -9.95 33.67
CA ILE A 33 -17.15 -9.47 34.27
C ILE A 33 -16.90 -8.11 34.92
N LYS A 34 -17.63 -7.11 34.46
CA LYS A 34 -17.75 -5.80 35.11
C LYS A 34 -19.09 -5.73 35.83
N ARG A 35 -19.04 -5.73 37.16
CA ARG A 35 -20.24 -5.65 38.00
C ARG A 35 -20.62 -4.21 38.27
N PHE A 36 -21.92 -3.93 38.19
CA PHE A 36 -22.47 -2.61 38.47
C PHE A 36 -23.51 -2.72 39.58
N LEU A 37 -23.54 -1.74 40.50
CA LEU A 37 -24.43 -1.77 41.67
C LEU A 37 -25.90 -1.51 41.32
N SER A 38 -26.17 -0.81 40.21
CA SER A 38 -27.51 -0.34 39.83
C SER A 38 -27.95 -0.76 38.42
N THR A 39 -27.13 -1.53 37.71
CA THR A 39 -27.43 -2.03 36.35
C THR A 39 -27.04 -3.50 36.24
N ALA A 40 -27.41 -4.14 35.13
CA ALA A 40 -26.98 -5.50 34.85
C ALA A 40 -25.44 -5.58 34.77
N ASP A 41 -24.90 -6.75 35.08
CA ASP A 41 -23.49 -7.05 34.89
C ASP A 41 -23.16 -7.01 33.40
N GLN A 42 -21.95 -6.55 33.07
CA GLN A 42 -21.48 -6.52 31.69
C GLN A 42 -20.26 -7.42 31.51
N LEU A 43 -20.17 -8.07 30.36
CA LEU A 43 -18.96 -8.71 29.87
C LEU A 43 -18.17 -7.69 29.06
N LEU A 44 -16.91 -7.46 29.42
CA LEU A 44 -15.99 -6.58 28.72
C LEU A 44 -14.97 -7.42 27.96
N CYS A 45 -14.77 -7.12 26.68
CA CYS A 45 -13.68 -7.68 25.90
C CYS A 45 -12.43 -6.81 26.04
N ASP A 46 -11.33 -7.40 26.51
CA ASP A 46 -10.05 -6.68 26.64
C ASP A 46 -9.42 -6.34 25.27
N ASN A 47 -9.70 -7.14 24.25
CA ASN A 47 -9.10 -6.98 22.92
C ASN A 47 -9.72 -5.83 22.10
N CYS A 48 -11.04 -5.71 22.09
CA CYS A 48 -11.75 -4.68 21.30
C CYS A 48 -12.47 -3.62 22.15
N SER A 49 -12.35 -3.70 23.48
CA SER A 49 -13.03 -2.81 24.44
C SER A 49 -14.56 -2.78 24.34
N ALA A 50 -15.17 -3.73 23.64
CA ALA A 50 -16.62 -3.84 23.57
C ALA A 50 -17.20 -4.39 24.88
N SER A 51 -18.35 -3.86 25.29
CA SER A 51 -19.10 -4.36 26.44
C SER A 51 -20.47 -4.88 26.05
N PHE A 52 -20.85 -5.99 26.70
CA PHE A 52 -22.04 -6.75 26.40
C PHE A 52 -22.83 -7.01 27.68
N GLU A 53 -24.14 -6.89 27.61
CA GLU A 53 -25.04 -7.50 28.58
C GLU A 53 -25.41 -8.91 28.14
N VAL A 54 -25.64 -9.79 29.10
CA VAL A 54 -26.05 -11.16 28.84
C VAL A 54 -27.51 -11.32 29.27
N SER A 55 -28.30 -12.06 28.50
CA SER A 55 -29.67 -12.38 28.86
C SER A 55 -29.73 -13.32 30.07
N GLN A 56 -30.86 -13.34 30.79
CA GLN A 56 -31.06 -14.23 31.96
C GLN A 56 -30.94 -15.72 31.63
N ASP A 57 -31.32 -16.13 30.41
CA ASP A 57 -31.16 -17.49 29.91
C ASP A 57 -29.74 -17.78 29.38
N GLY A 58 -28.87 -16.76 29.34
CA GLY A 58 -27.50 -16.86 28.87
C GLY A 58 -27.34 -16.93 27.36
N ASN A 59 -28.41 -17.13 26.58
CA ASN A 59 -28.30 -17.45 25.15
C ASN A 59 -28.11 -16.24 24.25
N TYR A 60 -28.36 -15.03 24.78
CA TYR A 60 -28.30 -13.80 24.03
C TYR A 60 -27.35 -12.79 24.67
N LEU A 61 -26.75 -11.98 23.82
CA LEU A 61 -25.87 -10.87 24.16
C LEU A 61 -26.48 -9.59 23.62
N ARG A 62 -26.33 -8.48 24.33
CA ARG A 62 -26.71 -7.15 23.85
C ARG A 62 -25.53 -6.21 23.96
N LEU A 63 -25.25 -5.50 22.89
CA LEU A 63 -24.13 -4.57 22.84
C LEU A 63 -24.46 -3.28 23.61
N VAL A 64 -23.60 -2.89 24.55
CA VAL A 64 -23.77 -1.67 25.35
C VAL A 64 -22.69 -0.63 25.01
N ALA A 65 -21.45 -1.06 24.83
CA ALA A 65 -20.36 -0.22 24.34
C ALA A 65 -19.61 -0.94 23.22
N TYR A 66 -19.20 -0.20 22.19
CA TYR A 66 -18.59 -0.79 21.01
C TYR A 66 -17.58 0.16 20.35
N PRO A 67 -16.55 -0.38 19.68
CA PRO A 67 -15.56 0.41 18.96
C PRO A 67 -16.17 1.07 17.70
N PRO A 68 -15.58 2.17 17.20
CA PRO A 68 -16.01 2.79 15.96
C PRO A 68 -15.87 1.82 14.79
N GLY A 69 -16.87 1.78 13.91
CA GLY A 69 -16.93 0.84 12.77
C GLY A 69 -17.70 -0.46 13.04
N THR A 70 -18.36 -0.58 14.20
CA THR A 70 -19.24 -1.72 14.48
C THR A 70 -20.50 -1.66 13.59
N PRO A 71 -20.88 -2.76 12.90
CA PRO A 71 -22.09 -2.80 12.07
C PRO A 71 -23.37 -2.53 12.86
N ASP A 72 -24.29 -1.77 12.29
CA ASP A 72 -25.59 -1.42 12.91
C ASP A 72 -26.42 -2.64 13.33
N VAL A 73 -26.27 -3.76 12.63
CA VAL A 73 -26.95 -5.03 12.93
C VAL A 73 -26.61 -5.56 14.32
N LEU A 74 -25.40 -5.29 14.80
CA LEU A 74 -24.94 -5.69 16.15
C LEU A 74 -25.38 -4.68 17.23
N ILE A 75 -25.65 -3.44 16.82
CA ILE A 75 -26.05 -2.36 17.73
C ILE A 75 -27.55 -2.48 18.06
N GLN A 76 -28.34 -3.05 17.15
CA GLN A 76 -29.78 -3.17 17.29
C GLN A 76 -30.20 -4.49 17.95
N GLY A 77 -30.10 -4.52 19.27
CA GLY A 77 -30.83 -5.47 20.11
C GLY A 77 -30.04 -6.68 20.59
N TRP A 78 -30.76 -7.77 20.85
CA TRP A 78 -30.23 -9.02 21.39
C TRP A 78 -29.74 -9.94 20.26
N ILE A 79 -28.46 -10.28 20.26
CA ILE A 79 -27.83 -11.21 19.32
C ILE A 79 -27.59 -12.58 19.99
N PRO A 80 -27.63 -13.70 19.25
CA PRO A 80 -27.28 -15.01 19.81
C PRO A 80 -25.83 -15.05 20.32
N ARG A 81 -25.57 -15.79 21.41
CA ARG A 81 -24.23 -15.97 22.00
C ARG A 81 -23.20 -16.50 20.99
N GLY A 82 -23.62 -17.37 20.09
CA GLY A 82 -22.77 -17.92 19.02
C GLY A 82 -22.67 -17.04 17.77
N PHE A 83 -23.17 -15.80 17.80
CA PHE A 83 -23.13 -14.93 16.63
C PHE A 83 -21.68 -14.61 16.26
N ARG A 84 -21.26 -15.05 15.09
CA ARG A 84 -20.02 -14.61 14.46
C ARG A 84 -20.37 -13.66 13.33
N GLN A 85 -19.72 -12.50 13.27
CA GLN A 85 -19.92 -11.54 12.18
C GLN A 85 -19.63 -12.16 10.80
N ASN A 86 -18.81 -13.22 10.75
CA ASN A 86 -18.52 -14.00 9.53
C ASN A 86 -19.64 -14.98 9.14
N GLU A 87 -20.65 -15.19 9.99
CA GLU A 87 -21.79 -16.09 9.79
C GLU A 87 -23.11 -15.32 9.70
N GLN A 88 -23.11 -14.17 9.03
CA GLN A 88 -24.37 -13.49 8.68
C GLN A 88 -25.35 -14.51 8.06
N PRO A 89 -26.56 -14.68 8.63
CA PRO A 89 -27.59 -15.48 8.04
C PRO A 89 -27.96 -14.87 6.69
N THR A 90 -27.59 -15.58 5.64
CA THR A 90 -28.09 -15.40 4.27
C THR A 90 -29.59 -15.66 4.27
N GLU A 91 -30.39 -14.74 4.79
CA GLU A 91 -31.84 -14.79 4.60
C GLU A 91 -32.14 -14.38 3.15
N ARG A 92 -32.46 -15.41 2.35
CA ARG A 92 -33.21 -15.36 1.09
C ARG A 92 -32.58 -14.55 -0.06
N ARG A 93 -31.62 -15.19 -0.72
CA ARG A 93 -31.73 -15.40 -2.17
C ARG A 93 -31.34 -16.85 -2.48
N THR A 94 -32.35 -17.67 -2.72
CA THR A 94 -32.27 -18.72 -3.73
C THR A 94 -31.66 -18.10 -4.98
N ASP A 95 -30.40 -18.44 -5.23
CA ASP A 95 -29.76 -18.62 -6.54
C ASP A 95 -28.24 -18.65 -6.29
N GLN A 96 -27.77 -19.73 -5.66
CA GLN A 96 -26.35 -20.07 -5.57
C GLN A 96 -26.05 -21.27 -6.45
N ASN A 97 -26.35 -21.11 -7.74
CA ASN A 97 -25.69 -21.89 -8.76
C ASN A 97 -25.34 -20.97 -9.93
N GLU A 98 -24.54 -19.94 -9.68
CA GLU A 98 -23.91 -19.20 -10.76
C GLU A 98 -22.47 -18.87 -10.36
N SER A 99 -21.55 -19.46 -11.10
CA SER A 99 -20.14 -19.08 -11.22
C SER A 99 -19.95 -17.59 -10.99
N LEU A 100 -18.90 -17.20 -10.24
CA LEU A 100 -18.34 -15.83 -10.18
C LEU A 100 -18.86 -14.94 -11.33
N SER A 101 -19.96 -14.22 -11.06
CA SER A 101 -20.70 -13.54 -12.12
C SER A 101 -19.79 -12.51 -12.79
N HIS A 102 -19.88 -12.41 -14.11
CA HIS A 102 -19.16 -11.43 -14.92
C HIS A 102 -19.28 -10.01 -14.34
N GLU A 103 -20.44 -9.67 -13.77
CA GLU A 103 -20.70 -8.39 -13.11
C GLU A 103 -19.78 -8.16 -11.88
N GLU A 104 -19.54 -9.20 -11.08
CA GLU A 104 -18.67 -9.13 -9.89
C GLU A 104 -17.20 -8.98 -10.29
N LEU A 105 -16.79 -9.59 -11.41
CA LEU A 105 -15.47 -9.41 -12.00
C LEU A 105 -15.25 -7.98 -12.50
N VAL A 106 -16.23 -7.41 -13.21
CA VAL A 106 -16.21 -6.01 -13.68
C VAL A 106 -16.12 -5.05 -12.50
N LYS A 107 -16.91 -5.28 -11.44
CA LYS A 107 -16.90 -4.43 -10.24
C LYS A 107 -15.55 -4.45 -9.52
N ARG A 108 -14.93 -5.62 -9.37
CA ARG A 108 -13.59 -5.77 -8.77
C ARG A 108 -12.51 -5.13 -9.65
N ALA A 109 -12.59 -5.32 -10.96
CA ALA A 109 -11.69 -4.69 -11.93
C ALA A 109 -11.77 -3.15 -11.83
N LEU A 110 -12.97 -2.59 -11.70
CA LEU A 110 -13.19 -1.15 -11.49
C LEU A 110 -12.58 -0.67 -10.17
N GLN A 111 -12.77 -1.40 -9.07
CA GLN A 111 -12.21 -1.03 -7.78
C GLN A 111 -10.68 -1.02 -7.80
N LEU A 112 -10.07 -2.04 -8.39
CA LEU A 112 -8.61 -2.11 -8.56
C LEU A 112 -8.07 -0.95 -9.41
N ARG A 113 -8.78 -0.57 -10.47
CA ARG A 113 -8.45 0.58 -11.33
C ARG A 113 -8.59 1.92 -10.60
N ARG A 114 -9.60 2.07 -9.75
CA ARG A 114 -9.78 3.26 -8.88
C ARG A 114 -8.65 3.40 -7.86
N LEU A 115 -8.08 2.29 -7.40
CA LEU A 115 -6.90 2.28 -6.54
C LEU A 115 -5.59 2.64 -7.27
N GLY A 116 -5.66 3.00 -8.57
CA GLY A 116 -4.50 3.42 -9.37
C GLY A 116 -3.71 2.26 -9.98
N ASN A 117 -4.26 1.03 -9.98
CA ASN A 117 -3.61 -0.08 -10.66
C ASN A 117 -3.67 0.09 -12.18
N THR A 118 -2.56 -0.25 -12.85
CA THR A 118 -2.52 -0.33 -14.30
C THR A 118 -3.38 -1.50 -14.79
N PRO A 119 -3.82 -1.51 -16.06
CA PRO A 119 -4.62 -2.61 -16.63
C PRO A 119 -3.94 -3.98 -16.45
N GLY A 120 -2.62 -4.05 -16.65
CA GLY A 120 -1.85 -5.30 -16.46
C GLY A 120 -1.82 -5.79 -15.01
N LYS A 121 -1.67 -4.88 -14.03
CA LYS A 121 -1.73 -5.24 -12.60
C LYS A 121 -3.13 -5.66 -12.18
N THR A 122 -4.15 -5.03 -12.76
CA THR A 122 -5.56 -5.37 -12.54
C THR A 122 -5.85 -6.77 -13.05
N ARG A 123 -5.45 -7.09 -14.29
CA ARG A 123 -5.59 -8.44 -14.87
C ARG A 123 -4.92 -9.50 -14.00
N HIS A 124 -3.68 -9.24 -13.58
CA HIS A 124 -2.92 -10.16 -12.74
C HIS A 124 -3.56 -10.39 -11.35
N ALA A 125 -4.14 -9.36 -10.74
CA ALA A 125 -4.87 -9.49 -9.48
C ALA A 125 -6.16 -10.30 -9.64
N LEU A 126 -6.84 -10.18 -10.78
CA LEU A 126 -8.04 -10.96 -11.09
C LEU A 126 -7.71 -12.43 -11.40
N SER A 127 -6.57 -12.71 -12.02
CA SER A 127 -6.11 -14.10 -12.30
C SER A 127 -5.75 -14.88 -11.03
N MET A 128 -5.56 -14.21 -9.88
CA MET A 128 -5.34 -14.87 -8.59
C MET A 128 -6.65 -15.38 -7.94
N ILE A 129 -7.81 -15.01 -8.48
CA ILE A 129 -9.10 -15.46 -7.95
C ILE A 129 -9.36 -16.90 -8.44
N PRO A 130 -9.52 -17.88 -7.53
CA PRO A 130 -9.76 -19.26 -7.93
C PRO A 130 -11.12 -19.40 -8.64
N GLY A 131 -11.13 -20.03 -9.81
CA GLY A 131 -12.34 -20.33 -10.58
C GLY A 131 -12.70 -19.32 -11.68
N VAL A 132 -11.83 -18.36 -11.99
CA VAL A 132 -12.04 -17.37 -13.07
C VAL A 132 -11.24 -17.78 -14.31
N SER A 133 -11.86 -17.81 -15.49
CA SER A 133 -11.15 -18.06 -16.75
C SER A 133 -10.53 -16.78 -17.31
N GLU A 134 -9.41 -16.91 -18.05
CA GLU A 134 -8.78 -15.77 -18.74
C GLU A 134 -9.75 -15.05 -19.68
N GLU A 135 -10.67 -15.77 -20.34
CA GLU A 135 -11.70 -15.20 -21.23
C GLU A 135 -12.71 -14.30 -20.48
N GLN A 136 -13.06 -14.66 -19.24
CA GLN A 136 -13.93 -13.85 -18.39
C GLN A 136 -13.21 -12.58 -17.92
N ILE A 137 -11.91 -12.67 -17.62
CA ILE A 137 -11.09 -11.51 -17.25
C ILE A 137 -10.96 -10.57 -18.45
N ASP A 138 -10.73 -11.10 -19.65
CA ASP A 138 -10.65 -10.31 -20.88
C ASP A 138 -11.93 -9.53 -21.16
N THR A 139 -13.07 -10.21 -21.11
CA THR A 139 -14.38 -9.59 -21.33
C THR A 139 -14.64 -8.50 -20.28
N ALA A 140 -14.36 -8.79 -19.00
CA ALA A 140 -14.57 -7.82 -17.92
C ALA A 140 -13.63 -6.60 -18.04
N MET A 141 -12.36 -6.83 -18.42
CA MET A 141 -11.39 -5.77 -18.62
C MET A 141 -11.74 -4.88 -19.82
N ALA A 142 -12.31 -5.45 -20.89
CA ALA A 142 -12.79 -4.69 -22.04
C ALA A 142 -13.91 -3.71 -21.64
N GLU A 143 -14.88 -4.17 -20.85
CA GLU A 143 -15.98 -3.35 -20.33
C GLU A 143 -15.45 -2.23 -19.39
N VAL A 144 -14.46 -2.55 -18.54
CA VAL A 144 -13.80 -1.55 -17.67
C VAL A 144 -12.95 -0.53 -18.46
N GLN A 145 -12.44 -0.90 -19.63
CA GLN A 145 -11.70 0.00 -20.50
C GLN A 145 -12.63 1.05 -21.15
N GLU A 146 -13.87 0.68 -21.46
CA GLU A 146 -14.89 1.62 -21.96
C GLU A 146 -15.29 2.64 -20.87
N ILE A 147 -15.43 2.19 -19.63
CA ILE A 147 -15.85 3.06 -18.51
C ILE A 147 -14.74 4.03 -18.09
N LEU A 148 -13.48 3.61 -18.18
CA LEU A 148 -12.32 4.40 -17.77
C LEU A 148 -11.32 4.49 -18.94
N PRO A 149 -11.40 5.53 -19.80
CA PRO A 149 -10.43 5.68 -20.87
C PRO A 149 -9.01 5.83 -20.29
N GLU A 150 -8.09 5.04 -20.84
CA GLU A 150 -6.72 4.95 -20.34
C GLU A 150 -5.98 6.28 -20.53
N LYS A 151 -5.80 7.04 -19.45
CA LYS A 151 -5.08 8.32 -19.42
C LYS A 151 -3.56 8.15 -19.48
N SER A 152 -3.04 7.16 -20.21
CA SER A 152 -1.61 6.79 -20.16
C SER A 152 -0.76 7.42 -21.26
N ARG A 153 -1.32 7.68 -22.45
CA ARG A 153 -0.52 8.24 -23.56
C ARG A 153 -0.21 9.73 -23.38
N LEU A 154 -1.19 10.56 -23.04
CA LEU A 154 -1.02 12.01 -22.94
C LEU A 154 -0.07 12.43 -21.80
N PHE A 155 -0.04 11.68 -20.69
CA PHE A 155 0.84 11.99 -19.56
C PHE A 155 2.30 11.65 -19.86
N ASN A 156 2.55 10.50 -20.52
CA ASN A 156 3.90 10.13 -20.95
C ASN A 156 4.45 11.08 -22.03
N PHE A 157 3.61 11.54 -22.96
CA PHE A 157 4.01 12.57 -23.92
C PHE A 157 4.40 13.88 -23.23
N GLY A 158 3.64 14.31 -22.21
CA GLY A 158 3.98 15.49 -21.41
C GLY A 158 5.33 15.36 -20.70
N ILE A 159 5.59 14.22 -20.06
CA ILE A 159 6.87 13.95 -19.39
C ILE A 159 8.04 13.91 -20.39
N LEU A 160 7.85 13.30 -21.56
CA LEU A 160 8.88 13.22 -22.60
C LEU A 160 9.23 14.62 -23.13
N ILE A 161 8.23 15.47 -23.36
CA ILE A 161 8.46 16.87 -23.79
C ILE A 161 9.23 17.64 -22.71
N ILE A 162 8.81 17.53 -21.44
CA ILE A 162 9.48 18.22 -20.32
C ILE A 162 10.93 17.76 -20.19
N THR A 163 11.18 16.45 -20.25
CA THR A 163 12.54 15.91 -20.17
C THR A 163 13.43 16.37 -21.33
N LEU A 164 12.91 16.39 -22.56
CA LEU A 164 13.62 16.94 -23.72
C LEU A 164 13.97 18.43 -23.53
N LEU A 165 13.04 19.21 -22.98
CA LEU A 165 13.23 20.65 -22.73
C LEU A 165 14.32 20.88 -21.68
N VAL A 166 14.31 20.10 -20.59
CA VAL A 166 15.36 20.16 -19.55
C VAL A 166 16.73 19.78 -20.14
N VAL A 167 16.82 18.72 -20.94
CA VAL A 167 18.07 18.34 -21.61
C VAL A 167 18.56 19.43 -22.56
N ALA A 168 17.66 20.04 -23.34
CA ALA A 168 18.01 21.15 -24.23
C ALA A 168 18.55 22.36 -23.46
N ILE A 169 17.94 22.72 -22.32
CA ILE A 169 18.44 23.79 -21.44
C ILE A 169 19.85 23.46 -20.93
N ILE A 170 20.07 22.22 -20.45
CA ILE A 170 21.39 21.79 -19.97
C ILE A 170 22.43 21.88 -21.09
N LEU A 171 22.10 21.49 -22.32
CA LEU A 171 23.00 21.61 -23.47
C LEU A 171 23.31 23.06 -23.81
N VAL A 172 22.30 23.95 -23.81
CA VAL A 172 22.51 25.40 -24.03
C VAL A 172 23.41 25.98 -22.95
N MET A 173 23.19 25.61 -21.69
CA MET A 173 24.04 26.03 -20.57
C MET A 173 25.46 25.51 -20.71
N ALA A 174 25.66 24.24 -21.08
CA ALA A 174 26.98 23.64 -21.28
C ALA A 174 27.76 24.28 -22.45
N VAL A 175 27.08 24.56 -23.56
CA VAL A 175 27.68 25.26 -24.71
C VAL A 175 27.97 26.71 -24.37
N GLY A 176 27.06 27.40 -23.68
CA GLY A 176 27.26 28.78 -23.21
C GLY A 176 28.45 28.89 -22.24
N PHE A 177 28.55 27.96 -21.29
CA PHE A 177 29.67 27.86 -20.36
C PHE A 177 30.98 27.57 -21.11
N SER A 178 30.99 26.61 -22.04
CA SER A 178 32.19 26.30 -22.84
C SER A 178 32.69 27.51 -23.64
N ARG A 179 31.79 28.34 -24.18
CA ARG A 179 32.16 29.61 -24.85
C ARG A 179 32.74 30.65 -23.89
N GLN A 180 32.23 30.71 -22.65
CA GLN A 180 32.74 31.61 -21.62
C GLN A 180 34.20 31.28 -21.24
N PHE A 181 34.55 30.00 -21.11
CA PHE A 181 35.93 29.59 -20.81
C PHE A 181 36.86 29.69 -22.02
N ALA A 182 36.37 29.45 -23.24
CA ALA A 182 37.18 29.64 -24.44
C ALA A 182 37.62 31.10 -24.61
N ASN A 183 36.72 32.06 -24.39
CA ASN A 183 37.03 33.48 -24.51
C ASN A 183 37.82 34.06 -23.32
N ALA A 184 37.78 33.42 -22.14
CA ALA A 184 38.50 33.88 -20.95
C ALA A 184 39.99 33.49 -20.93
N SER A 185 40.48 32.73 -21.92
CA SER A 185 41.79 32.08 -21.83
C SER A 185 43.01 32.96 -22.15
N ASN A 186 42.86 34.15 -22.75
CA ASN A 186 44.01 34.93 -23.23
C ASN A 186 44.10 36.40 -22.78
N GLU A 187 43.06 36.99 -22.16
CA GLU A 187 43.06 38.44 -21.90
C GLU A 187 43.56 38.85 -20.50
N GLY A 188 43.93 37.90 -19.63
CA GLY A 188 44.29 38.17 -18.23
C GLY A 188 45.72 37.81 -17.79
N LEU A 189 46.54 37.22 -18.67
CA LEU A 189 47.88 36.76 -18.29
C LEU A 189 48.92 37.89 -18.48
N PRO A 190 49.71 38.25 -17.46
CA PRO A 190 50.77 39.24 -17.62
C PRO A 190 51.80 38.73 -18.65
N ALA A 191 52.30 39.64 -19.50
CA ALA A 191 53.25 39.38 -20.58
C ALA A 191 54.37 38.35 -20.29
N PRO A 192 55.02 38.32 -19.11
CA PRO A 192 56.04 37.32 -18.82
C PRO A 192 55.52 35.87 -18.83
N VAL A 193 54.27 35.64 -18.46
CA VAL A 193 53.69 34.29 -18.40
C VAL A 193 53.34 33.79 -19.81
N GLN A 194 52.90 34.68 -20.70
CA GLN A 194 52.65 34.35 -22.10
C GLN A 194 53.95 33.95 -22.82
N ALA A 195 55.05 34.65 -22.54
CA ALA A 195 56.37 34.33 -23.09
C ALA A 195 56.87 32.95 -22.62
N TRP A 196 56.60 32.57 -21.37
CA TRP A 196 57.01 31.28 -20.83
C TRP A 196 56.25 30.10 -21.46
N ILE A 197 54.94 30.25 -21.69
CA ILE A 197 54.12 29.24 -22.37
C ILE A 197 54.53 29.11 -23.85
N ALA A 198 54.83 30.23 -24.51
CA ALA A 198 55.34 30.24 -25.89
C ALA A 198 56.73 29.59 -26.02
N SER A 199 57.55 29.61 -24.95
CA SER A 199 58.87 28.98 -24.91
C SER A 199 58.85 27.45 -24.70
N GLY A 200 57.66 26.82 -24.79
CA GLY A 200 57.49 25.38 -24.62
C GLY A 200 58.53 24.57 -25.40
N SER A 201 59.26 23.71 -24.66
CA SER A 201 60.13 22.61 -25.10
C SER A 201 61.64 22.84 -25.35
N GLU A 202 62.20 24.05 -25.24
CA GLU A 202 63.67 24.22 -25.42
C GLU A 202 64.53 24.00 -24.16
N ALA A 203 63.92 23.79 -22.98
CA ALA A 203 64.64 23.77 -21.69
C ALA A 203 65.22 22.41 -21.25
N LEU A 204 65.22 21.37 -22.09
CA LEU A 204 65.76 20.04 -21.75
C LEU A 204 66.96 19.64 -22.63
N ASN A 205 67.90 20.55 -22.85
CA ASN A 205 69.20 20.22 -23.44
C ASN A 205 70.18 19.81 -22.33
N LEU A 206 69.96 18.64 -21.72
CA LEU A 206 70.95 18.04 -20.81
C LEU A 206 72.06 17.36 -21.65
N PRO A 207 73.35 17.64 -21.39
CA PRO A 207 74.43 16.94 -22.08
C PRO A 207 74.44 15.44 -21.69
N PRO A 208 74.83 14.53 -22.61
CA PRO A 208 74.82 13.10 -22.34
C PRO A 208 75.85 12.73 -21.26
N VAL A 209 75.36 12.15 -20.16
CA VAL A 209 76.18 11.60 -19.08
C VAL A 209 76.81 10.29 -19.56
N LYS A 210 78.14 10.23 -19.63
CA LYS A 210 78.87 8.99 -19.93
C LYS A 210 78.80 8.04 -18.73
N VAL A 211 78.06 6.95 -18.87
CA VAL A 211 78.02 5.86 -17.87
C VAL A 211 79.14 4.87 -18.16
N THR A 212 80.21 4.90 -17.37
CA THR A 212 81.24 3.85 -17.40
C THR A 212 80.74 2.61 -16.65
N THR A 213 80.48 1.53 -17.37
CA THR A 213 80.16 0.22 -16.78
C THR A 213 81.46 -0.51 -16.41
N TYR A 214 81.67 -0.80 -15.13
CA TYR A 214 82.76 -1.68 -14.68
C TYR A 214 82.35 -3.14 -14.90
N ARG A 215 83.07 -3.83 -15.80
CA ARG A 215 82.92 -5.27 -16.05
C ARG A 215 83.84 -6.02 -15.09
N SER A 216 83.26 -6.61 -14.03
CA SER A 216 83.95 -7.56 -13.17
C SER A 216 84.23 -8.84 -13.97
N SER A 217 85.51 -9.11 -14.26
CA SER A 217 85.96 -10.37 -14.83
C SER A 217 86.60 -11.19 -13.71
N GLY A 218 85.90 -12.22 -13.25
CA GLY A 218 86.41 -13.14 -12.25
C GLY A 218 87.46 -14.08 -12.83
N LYS A 219 88.64 -14.11 -12.22
CA LYS A 219 89.37 -15.31 -11.77
C LYS A 219 90.56 -14.88 -10.92
#